data_AF-A0A178V0B9-F1
#
_entry.id   AF-A0A178V0B9-F1
#
_cell.length_a   1.000
_cell.length_b   1.000
_cell.length_c   1.000
_cell.angle_alpha   90.00
_cell.angle_beta   90.00
_cell.angle_gamma   90.00
#
_symmetry.space_group_name_H-M   'P 1'
#
loop_
_entity.id
_entity.type
_entity.pdbx_description
1 polymer ?
#
loop_
_entity_poly.entity_id
_entity_poly.type
_entity_poly.pdbx_seq_one_letter_code
_entity_poly.pdbx_strand_id
1 'polypeptide(L)'
;MALCNLNPTQGIFPLQGLSKSQEFICFSLLQSPRCGSYSSLKTKRFGFCIRSKLSEKEAGKFDRGYVATVNSKEIKKVGKKEHHLWKKNDSAGSGQKALNLVRMLSGLPNEKEAVYGALNKWVAWEVEFPIIAAAKALQILRKRSQWHRVIQLAKWMLSKGQGATMGTYDILLLAFDMDERADEAESLWNMILHTHTRSIPRRLFARMIALYAHHDLYDKVIEVFADMEELKVSPDEDSARRVARAFRELNQEENRKLILRRYLSEYKYIYFNGERVRVKRYFSEDS
;
A
#
# COMPACT_ATOMS: atom_id res chain seq x y z
N MET A 1 -9.56 -58.33 40.60
CA MET A 1 -10.34 -57.08 40.67
C MET A 1 -9.41 -55.91 40.44
N ALA A 2 -9.81 -54.98 39.59
CA ALA A 2 -9.08 -53.75 39.28
C ALA A 2 -8.96 -52.85 40.52
N LEU A 3 -7.89 -52.03 40.59
CA LEU A 3 -7.98 -50.60 40.29
C LEU A 3 -6.57 -49.98 40.24
N CYS A 4 -6.39 -49.12 39.23
CA CYS A 4 -5.17 -48.43 38.88
C CYS A 4 -5.00 -47.13 39.68
N ASN A 5 -3.76 -46.72 39.93
CA ASN A 5 -3.29 -45.33 39.77
C ASN A 5 -1.75 -45.26 39.95
N LEU A 6 -1.06 -44.82 38.90
CA LEU A 6 0.34 -44.41 38.91
C LEU A 6 0.46 -43.06 38.18
N ASN A 7 1.04 -42.07 38.87
CA ASN A 7 1.73 -40.91 38.27
C ASN A 7 3.20 -41.30 37.96
N PRO A 8 4.07 -40.40 37.49
CA PRO A 8 4.10 -39.74 36.18
C PRO A 8 5.46 -39.99 35.48
N THR A 9 5.50 -40.12 34.16
CA THR A 9 6.77 -40.16 33.41
C THR A 9 6.74 -39.26 32.18
N GLN A 10 7.71 -38.34 32.18
CA GLN A 10 8.54 -37.90 31.06
C GLN A 10 7.93 -37.97 29.65
N GLY A 11 7.58 -36.81 29.10
CA GLY A 11 7.38 -36.59 27.67
C GLY A 11 8.36 -35.55 27.15
N ILE A 12 9.52 -36.02 26.68
CA ILE A 12 10.45 -35.26 25.83
C ILE A 12 9.81 -35.17 24.45
N PHE A 13 9.53 -33.95 23.96
CA PHE A 13 9.21 -33.69 22.55
C PHE A 13 10.31 -32.83 21.93
N PRO A 14 10.87 -33.21 20.77
CA PRO A 14 11.87 -32.41 20.08
C PRO A 14 11.17 -31.36 19.21
N LEU A 15 11.46 -30.07 19.45
CA LEU A 15 11.23 -29.00 18.48
C LEU A 15 12.58 -28.55 17.93
N GLN A 16 12.98 -29.15 16.81
CA GLN A 16 13.97 -28.56 15.92
C GLN A 16 13.29 -28.17 14.61
N GLY A 17 13.61 -26.97 14.14
CA GLY A 17 13.49 -26.63 12.73
C GLY A 17 12.62 -25.42 12.41
N LEU A 18 12.91 -24.24 12.96
CA LEU A 18 12.78 -23.01 12.19
C LEU A 18 13.74 -21.95 12.75
N SER A 19 14.67 -21.59 11.87
CA SER A 19 15.81 -20.70 12.04
C SER A 19 15.45 -19.36 12.71
N LYS A 20 15.97 -19.14 13.91
CA LYS A 20 15.89 -17.89 14.70
C LYS A 20 16.81 -16.76 14.19
N SER A 21 17.37 -16.85 12.99
CA SER A 21 18.41 -15.91 12.53
C SER A 21 17.93 -14.73 11.67
N GLN A 22 16.64 -14.63 11.31
CA GLN A 22 16.15 -13.54 10.44
C GLN A 22 15.38 -12.40 11.15
N GLU A 23 15.07 -12.51 12.44
CA GLU A 23 14.21 -11.51 13.10
C GLU A 23 14.94 -10.33 13.77
N PHE A 24 16.28 -10.35 13.85
CA PHE A 24 17.02 -9.37 14.67
C PHE A 24 17.87 -8.34 13.92
N ILE A 25 17.79 -8.26 12.57
CA ILE A 25 18.61 -7.29 11.80
C ILE A 25 17.81 -6.08 11.28
N CYS A 26 16.49 -6.06 11.42
CA CYS A 26 15.65 -5.11 10.66
C CYS A 26 15.62 -3.64 11.10
N PHE A 27 16.29 -3.21 12.18
CA PHE A 27 16.18 -1.81 12.64
C PHE A 27 17.48 -1.08 13.00
N SER A 28 18.64 -1.75 12.97
CA SER A 28 19.94 -1.13 13.29
C SER A 28 20.65 -0.48 12.08
N LEU A 29 20.09 -0.58 10.87
CA LEU A 29 20.69 -0.06 9.63
C LEU A 29 19.95 1.18 9.06
N LEU A 30 19.45 2.05 9.93
CA LEU A 30 18.96 3.39 9.58
C LEU A 30 19.99 4.50 9.86
N GLN A 31 21.28 4.15 9.87
CA GLN A 31 22.39 5.10 9.75
C GLN A 31 23.16 4.76 8.48
N SER A 32 23.24 5.73 7.57
CA SER A 32 23.82 5.63 6.22
C SER A 32 25.24 5.06 6.23
N PRO A 33 25.66 4.42 5.11
CA PRO A 33 26.46 5.19 4.15
C PRO A 33 26.19 4.88 2.66
N ARG A 34 26.37 5.95 1.88
CA ARG A 34 26.84 6.07 0.49
C ARG A 34 26.10 5.31 -0.62
N CYS A 35 25.32 6.12 -1.33
CA CYS A 35 25.02 6.08 -2.76
C CYS A 35 26.09 5.34 -3.60
N GLY A 36 25.66 4.26 -4.26
CA GLY A 36 26.38 3.55 -5.29
C GLY A 36 25.42 3.28 -6.46
N SER A 37 25.74 3.88 -7.60
CA SER A 37 25.00 3.89 -8.86
C SER A 37 24.53 2.51 -9.35
N TYR A 38 23.22 2.28 -9.37
CA TYR A 38 22.56 1.07 -9.92
C TYR A 38 21.79 1.33 -11.23
N SER A 39 21.87 2.53 -11.80
CA SER A 39 20.88 3.05 -12.78
C SER A 39 21.22 2.91 -14.27
N SER A 40 22.38 2.37 -14.66
CA SER A 40 22.75 2.31 -16.10
C SER A 40 22.19 1.09 -16.86
N LEU A 41 22.06 -0.06 -16.19
CA LEU A 41 21.72 -1.33 -16.85
C LEU A 41 20.21 -1.58 -16.99
N LYS A 42 19.37 -1.02 -16.10
CA LYS A 42 17.92 -1.21 -16.15
C LYS A 42 17.27 -0.42 -17.29
N THR A 43 17.71 0.81 -17.57
CA THR A 43 17.11 1.68 -18.60
C THR A 43 17.24 1.12 -20.01
N LYS A 44 18.38 0.49 -20.34
CA LYS A 44 18.58 -0.21 -21.63
C LYS A 44 17.73 -1.47 -21.75
N ARG A 45 17.60 -2.24 -20.65
CA ARG A 45 16.74 -3.43 -20.57
C ARG A 45 15.25 -3.06 -20.70
N PHE A 46 14.88 -1.87 -20.22
CA PHE A 46 13.52 -1.35 -20.26
C PHE A 46 13.07 -0.95 -21.67
N GLY A 47 13.91 -0.24 -22.43
CA GLY A 47 13.63 0.05 -23.84
C GLY A 47 13.45 -1.21 -24.70
N PHE A 48 14.18 -2.28 -24.36
CA PHE A 48 14.04 -3.59 -25.03
C PHE A 48 12.77 -4.35 -24.59
N CYS A 49 12.42 -4.35 -23.30
CA CYS A 49 11.26 -5.05 -22.75
C CYS A 49 9.92 -4.41 -23.14
N ILE A 50 9.85 -3.07 -23.19
CA ILE A 50 8.67 -2.38 -23.72
C ILE A 50 8.49 -2.74 -25.21
N ARG A 51 9.56 -2.72 -26.00
CA ARG A 51 9.49 -2.99 -27.44
C ARG A 51 9.13 -4.45 -27.77
N SER A 52 9.67 -5.42 -27.04
CA SER A 52 9.40 -6.84 -27.29
C SER A 52 7.98 -7.27 -26.87
N LYS A 53 7.48 -6.78 -25.72
CA LYS A 53 6.14 -7.14 -25.23
C LYS A 53 5.00 -6.40 -25.93
N LEU A 54 5.29 -5.30 -26.63
CA LEU A 54 4.31 -4.58 -27.44
C LEU A 54 4.04 -5.31 -28.77
N SER A 55 5.07 -5.94 -29.36
CA SER A 55 4.95 -6.70 -30.62
C SER A 55 4.06 -7.95 -30.49
N GLU A 56 3.99 -8.57 -29.30
CA GLU A 56 3.20 -9.80 -29.09
C GLU A 56 1.69 -9.54 -28.93
N LYS A 57 1.25 -8.29 -28.68
CA LYS A 57 -0.16 -7.96 -28.44
C LYS A 57 -0.91 -7.35 -29.63
N GLU A 58 -0.22 -7.09 -30.74
CA GLU A 58 -0.87 -6.61 -31.97
C GLU A 58 -1.59 -7.72 -32.76
N ALA A 59 -1.44 -8.99 -32.36
CA ALA A 59 -2.16 -10.14 -32.93
C ALA A 59 -3.36 -10.54 -32.07
N GLY A 60 -4.46 -9.79 -32.14
CA GLY A 60 -5.67 -10.12 -31.39
C GLY A 60 -6.84 -9.17 -31.61
N LYS A 61 -7.29 -9.03 -32.87
CA LYS A 61 -8.54 -8.36 -33.21
C LYS A 61 -9.70 -9.32 -32.96
N PHE A 62 -10.65 -8.96 -32.09
CA PHE A 62 -11.91 -9.68 -31.95
C PHE A 62 -13.08 -8.70 -32.08
N ASP A 63 -13.65 -8.66 -33.28
CA ASP A 63 -14.92 -8.01 -33.56
C ASP A 63 -16.05 -8.82 -32.94
N ARG A 64 -16.91 -8.16 -32.15
CA ARG A 64 -18.28 -8.65 -31.93
C ARG A 64 -19.19 -7.50 -31.52
N GLY A 65 -19.85 -6.90 -32.51
CA GLY A 65 -20.97 -6.00 -32.30
C GLY A 65 -22.20 -6.81 -31.87
N TYR A 66 -22.81 -6.41 -30.75
CA TYR A 66 -24.18 -6.77 -30.43
C TYR A 66 -25.00 -5.48 -30.33
N VAL A 67 -25.98 -5.35 -31.21
CA VAL A 67 -27.05 -4.36 -31.11
C VAL A 67 -28.07 -4.92 -30.12
N ALA A 68 -28.38 -4.17 -29.07
CA ALA A 68 -29.47 -4.49 -28.14
C ALA A 68 -30.50 -3.35 -28.17
N THR A 69 -31.71 -3.69 -28.61
CA THR A 69 -32.91 -2.87 -28.54
C THR A 69 -33.39 -2.77 -27.09
N VAL A 70 -33.61 -1.54 -26.60
CA VAL A 70 -34.11 -1.28 -25.24
C VAL A 70 -35.62 -1.09 -25.31
N ASN A 71 -36.37 -2.05 -24.75
CA ASN A 71 -37.77 -1.84 -24.36
C ASN A 71 -37.80 -1.42 -22.89
N SER A 72 -38.16 -0.16 -22.63
CA SER A 72 -38.35 0.39 -21.30
C SER A 72 -39.67 -0.10 -20.70
N LYS A 73 -39.59 -0.92 -19.64
CA LYS A 73 -40.70 -1.14 -18.71
C LYS A 73 -40.39 -0.42 -17.39
N GLU A 74 -41.29 0.48 -17.00
CA GLU A 74 -41.24 1.22 -15.75
C GLU A 74 -41.33 0.26 -14.55
N ILE A 75 -40.29 0.21 -13.73
CA ILE A 75 -40.31 -0.51 -12.45
C ILE A 75 -40.63 0.50 -11.34
N LYS A 76 -41.83 0.39 -10.77
CA LYS A 76 -42.26 1.16 -9.60
C LYS A 76 -41.35 0.87 -8.41
N LYS A 77 -40.74 1.92 -7.83
CA LYS A 77 -39.85 1.85 -6.67
C LYS A 77 -40.63 1.46 -5.42
N VAL A 78 -40.44 0.22 -4.96
CA VAL A 78 -40.84 -0.24 -3.62
C VAL A 78 -39.87 0.34 -2.59
N GLY A 79 -40.42 0.85 -1.48
CA GLY A 79 -39.70 1.53 -0.40
C GLY A 79 -38.51 0.72 0.14
N LYS A 80 -37.38 1.40 0.32
CA LYS A 80 -36.13 0.81 0.82
C LYS A 80 -36.32 0.33 2.26
N LYS A 81 -36.33 -0.99 2.48
CA LYS A 81 -36.02 -1.56 3.80
C LYS A 81 -34.53 -1.34 4.06
N GLU A 82 -34.20 -0.65 5.13
CA GLU A 82 -32.82 -0.49 5.56
C GLU A 82 -32.25 -1.85 5.97
N HIS A 83 -31.25 -2.33 5.22
CA HIS A 83 -30.54 -3.55 5.56
C HIS A 83 -29.45 -3.23 6.60
N HIS A 84 -29.72 -3.43 7.88
CA HIS A 84 -28.74 -3.29 8.98
C HIS A 84 -27.61 -4.35 8.98
N LEU A 85 -27.27 -4.94 7.82
CA LEU A 85 -26.37 -6.11 7.72
C LEU A 85 -24.88 -5.82 8.01
N TRP A 86 -24.49 -4.55 8.18
CA TRP A 86 -23.10 -4.17 8.39
C TRP A 86 -22.91 -3.39 9.70
N LYS A 87 -23.33 -3.96 10.82
CA LYS A 87 -22.82 -3.49 12.12
C LYS A 87 -21.38 -3.98 12.24
N LYS A 88 -20.43 -3.04 12.24
CA LYS A 88 -19.05 -3.34 12.65
C LYS A 88 -19.12 -3.80 14.10
N ASN A 89 -18.68 -5.02 14.38
CA ASN A 89 -18.45 -5.43 15.76
C ASN A 89 -17.36 -4.52 16.31
N ASP A 90 -17.73 -3.55 17.15
CA ASP A 90 -16.76 -2.83 17.95
C ASP A 90 -16.12 -3.85 18.88
N SER A 91 -14.95 -4.34 18.48
CA SER A 91 -14.11 -5.21 19.30
C SER A 91 -14.00 -4.55 20.67
N ALA A 92 -14.57 -5.20 21.69
CA ALA A 92 -14.77 -4.71 23.06
C ALA A 92 -13.80 -3.59 23.48
N GLY A 93 -14.27 -2.33 23.51
CA GLY A 93 -13.51 -1.19 24.03
C GLY A 93 -12.31 -0.70 23.20
N SER A 94 -11.96 -1.36 22.09
CA SER A 94 -10.79 -1.01 21.26
C SER A 94 -10.84 0.41 20.67
N GLY A 95 -12.04 0.93 20.38
CA GLY A 95 -12.22 2.31 19.94
C GLY A 95 -11.87 3.33 21.03
N GLN A 96 -12.32 3.08 22.26
CA GLN A 96 -11.99 3.93 23.41
C GLN A 96 -10.50 3.86 23.75
N LYS A 97 -9.91 2.65 23.73
CA LYS A 97 -8.46 2.46 23.90
C LYS A 97 -7.66 3.26 22.87
N ALA A 98 -8.08 3.21 21.60
CA ALA A 98 -7.45 4.00 20.54
C ALA A 98 -7.55 5.51 20.78
N LEU A 99 -8.71 6.00 21.23
CA LEU A 99 -8.89 7.43 21.55
C LEU A 99 -8.02 7.87 22.72
N ASN A 100 -7.93 7.04 23.77
CA ASN A 100 -7.07 7.30 24.93
C ASN A 100 -5.59 7.34 24.50
N LEU A 101 -5.16 6.40 23.66
CA LEU A 101 -3.81 6.37 23.09
C LEU A 101 -3.51 7.63 22.29
N VAL A 102 -4.43 8.05 21.40
CA VAL A 102 -4.26 9.29 20.61
C VAL A 102 -4.18 10.53 21.51
N ARG A 103 -5.01 10.60 22.55
CA ARG A 103 -4.96 11.71 23.52
C ARG A 103 -3.62 11.76 24.25
N MET A 104 -3.13 10.61 24.71
CA MET A 104 -1.83 10.49 25.35
C MET A 104 -0.71 10.95 24.41
N LEU A 105 -0.66 10.45 23.18
CA LEU A 105 0.36 10.81 22.19
C LEU A 105 0.32 12.30 21.82
N SER A 106 -0.86 12.90 21.78
CA SER A 106 -1.01 14.33 21.45
C SER A 106 -0.43 15.25 22.52
N GLY A 107 -0.34 14.79 23.78
CA GLY A 107 0.18 15.58 24.91
C GLY A 107 1.67 15.44 25.17
N LEU A 108 2.40 14.61 24.40
CA LEU A 108 3.83 14.37 24.59
C LEU A 108 4.69 15.35 23.77
N PRO A 109 5.97 15.53 24.10
CA PRO A 109 6.92 16.14 23.18
C PRO A 109 7.17 15.24 21.96
N ASN A 110 7.81 15.77 20.92
CA ASN A 110 8.14 15.02 19.70
C ASN A 110 9.41 14.15 19.84
N GLU A 111 10.02 14.14 21.03
CA GLU A 111 11.19 13.32 21.33
C GLU A 111 10.85 11.82 21.28
N LYS A 112 11.69 11.06 20.58
CA LYS A 112 11.52 9.61 20.41
C LYS A 112 11.39 8.89 21.76
N GLU A 113 12.25 9.21 22.72
CA GLU A 113 12.29 8.54 24.02
C GLU A 113 11.02 8.78 24.84
N ALA A 114 10.51 10.01 24.85
CA ALA A 114 9.26 10.34 25.54
C ALA A 114 8.07 9.56 24.94
N VAL A 115 7.98 9.52 23.61
CA VAL A 115 6.90 8.84 22.90
C VAL A 115 6.98 7.33 23.06
N TYR A 116 8.17 6.75 22.86
CA TYR A 116 8.37 5.31 22.95
C TYR A 116 8.24 4.84 24.40
N GLY A 117 8.73 5.62 25.36
CA GLY A 117 8.54 5.38 26.79
C GLY A 117 7.07 5.36 27.18
N ALA A 118 6.28 6.33 26.72
CA ALA A 118 4.83 6.36 26.99
C ALA A 118 4.08 5.20 26.30
N LEU A 119 4.45 4.85 25.07
CA LEU A 119 3.87 3.71 24.36
C LEU A 119 4.21 2.37 25.02
N ASN A 120 5.45 2.20 25.50
CA ASN A 120 5.86 1.02 26.25
C ASN A 120 5.07 0.91 27.58
N LYS A 121 4.90 2.03 28.31
CA LYS A 121 4.05 2.08 29.51
C LYS A 121 2.60 1.75 29.21
N TRP A 122 2.08 2.20 28.07
CA TRP A 122 0.71 1.91 27.65
C TRP A 122 0.47 0.43 27.39
N VAL A 123 1.44 -0.28 26.77
CA VAL A 123 1.34 -1.74 26.56
C VAL A 123 1.63 -2.55 27.82
N ALA A 124 2.43 -2.04 28.75
CA ALA A 124 2.86 -2.78 29.94
C ALA A 124 1.71 -3.33 30.81
N TRP A 125 0.53 -2.71 30.75
CA TRP A 125 -0.67 -3.12 31.49
C TRP A 125 -1.64 -3.98 30.69
N GLU A 126 -1.30 -4.34 29.45
CA GLU A 126 -2.14 -5.15 28.58
C GLU A 126 -1.65 -6.60 28.56
N VAL A 127 -2.59 -7.54 28.75
CA VAL A 127 -2.29 -8.99 28.76
C VAL A 127 -1.89 -9.47 27.36
N GLU A 128 -2.49 -8.90 26.32
CA GLU A 128 -2.17 -9.16 24.92
C GLU A 128 -1.82 -7.85 24.22
N PHE A 129 -0.93 -7.90 23.23
CA PHE A 129 -0.55 -6.70 22.51
C PHE A 129 -1.79 -6.07 21.84
N PRO A 130 -2.15 -4.80 22.15
CA PRO A 130 -3.40 -4.19 21.71
C PRO A 130 -3.35 -3.71 20.24
N ILE A 131 -3.07 -4.62 19.30
CA ILE A 131 -2.81 -4.33 17.88
C ILE A 131 -4.01 -3.65 17.19
N ILE A 132 -5.24 -4.05 17.52
CA ILE A 132 -6.46 -3.48 16.96
C ILE A 132 -6.63 -2.02 17.42
N ALA A 133 -6.36 -1.73 18.70
CA ALA A 133 -6.44 -0.38 19.22
C ALA A 133 -5.35 0.52 18.62
N ALA A 134 -4.12 0.02 18.49
CA ALA A 134 -3.03 0.73 17.83
C ALA A 134 -3.33 1.02 16.35
N ALA A 135 -3.85 0.05 15.61
CA ALA A 135 -4.27 0.23 14.22
C ALA A 135 -5.42 1.25 14.08
N LYS A 136 -6.41 1.22 14.98
CA LYS A 136 -7.47 2.25 15.04
C LYS A 136 -6.89 3.64 15.35
N ALA A 137 -5.91 3.73 16.26
CA ALA A 137 -5.23 4.98 16.58
C ALA A 137 -4.48 5.55 15.38
N LEU A 138 -3.75 4.73 14.61
CA LEU A 138 -3.12 5.13 13.35
C LEU A 138 -4.14 5.74 12.36
N GLN A 139 -5.33 5.13 12.24
CA GLN A 139 -6.39 5.67 11.37
C GLN A 139 -6.93 7.02 11.86
N ILE A 140 -7.04 7.21 13.17
CA ILE A 140 -7.49 8.48 13.76
C ILE A 140 -6.44 9.58 13.53
N LEU A 141 -5.16 9.29 13.81
CA LEU A 141 -4.05 10.22 13.59
C LEU A 141 -3.93 10.61 12.12
N ARG A 142 -4.07 9.64 11.21
CA ARG A 142 -4.10 9.86 9.75
C ARG A 142 -5.23 10.81 9.34
N LYS A 143 -6.45 10.61 9.87
CA LYS A 143 -7.59 11.50 9.59
C LYS A 143 -7.39 12.93 10.12
N ARG A 144 -6.60 13.08 11.18
CA ARG A 144 -6.21 14.37 11.77
C ARG A 144 -4.96 14.97 11.12
N SER A 145 -4.40 14.32 10.09
CA SER A 145 -3.16 14.74 9.42
C SER A 145 -1.97 14.91 10.37
N GLN A 146 -1.94 14.18 11.48
CA GLN A 146 -0.81 14.19 12.42
C GLN A 146 0.29 13.23 11.95
N TRP A 147 0.89 13.53 10.79
CA TRP A 147 1.82 12.63 10.09
C TRP A 147 3.03 12.23 10.94
N HIS A 148 3.61 13.19 11.67
CA HIS A 148 4.71 12.90 12.59
C HIS A 148 4.35 11.83 13.65
N ARG A 149 3.14 11.90 14.22
CA ARG A 149 2.65 10.91 15.20
C ARG A 149 2.31 9.58 14.55
N VAL A 150 1.80 9.59 13.33
CA VAL A 150 1.60 8.38 12.53
C VAL A 150 2.93 7.65 12.35
N ILE A 151 3.99 8.37 11.97
CA ILE A 151 5.33 7.81 11.78
C ILE A 151 5.85 7.21 13.09
N GLN A 152 5.77 7.94 14.20
CA GLN A 152 6.24 7.48 15.51
C GLN A 152 5.51 6.22 15.97
N LEU A 153 4.18 6.21 15.91
CA LEU A 153 3.37 5.06 16.34
C LEU A 153 3.61 3.84 15.44
N ALA A 154 3.65 4.04 14.11
CA ALA A 154 3.87 2.94 13.18
C ALA A 154 5.28 2.35 13.32
N LYS A 155 6.33 3.18 13.41
CA LYS A 155 7.71 2.71 13.65
C LYS A 155 7.84 1.98 14.98
N TRP A 156 7.19 2.48 16.04
CA TRP A 156 7.17 1.78 17.33
C TRP A 156 6.48 0.42 17.22
N MET A 157 5.32 0.32 16.56
CA MET A 157 4.63 -0.97 16.34
C MET A 157 5.55 -1.97 15.63
N LEU A 158 6.19 -1.54 14.53
CA LEU A 158 7.12 -2.38 13.77
C LEU A 158 8.35 -2.80 14.60
N SER A 159 8.87 -1.92 15.45
CA SER A 159 10.00 -2.24 16.34
C SER A 159 9.69 -3.33 17.38
N LYS A 160 8.40 -3.56 17.67
CA LYS A 160 7.94 -4.66 18.54
C LYS A 160 7.69 -5.96 17.77
N GLY A 161 7.95 -5.97 16.45
CA GLY A 161 7.56 -7.08 15.57
C GLY A 161 6.05 -7.18 15.36
N GLN A 162 5.29 -6.16 15.75
CA GLN A 162 3.83 -6.17 15.69
C GLN A 162 3.30 -5.29 14.57
N GLY A 163 2.21 -5.71 13.94
CA GLY A 163 1.56 -4.90 12.90
C GLY A 163 2.39 -4.73 11.63
N ALA A 164 3.31 -5.64 11.32
CA ALA A 164 4.01 -5.74 10.04
C ALA A 164 3.05 -6.20 8.91
N THR A 165 2.04 -5.38 8.63
CA THR A 165 1.01 -5.64 7.63
C THR A 165 1.14 -4.66 6.47
N MET A 166 0.67 -5.06 5.29
CA MET A 166 0.61 -4.18 4.10
C MET A 166 -0.13 -2.86 4.38
N GLY A 167 -1.13 -2.88 5.26
CA GLY A 167 -1.85 -1.68 5.67
C GLY A 167 -1.01 -0.71 6.50
N THR A 168 -0.17 -1.23 7.40
CA THR A 168 0.77 -0.41 8.19
C THR A 168 1.84 0.20 7.30
N TYR A 169 2.40 -0.59 6.36
CA TYR A 169 3.36 -0.07 5.38
C TYR A 169 2.76 1.02 4.50
N ASP A 170 1.53 0.85 3.98
CA ASP A 170 0.87 1.87 3.16
C ASP A 170 0.65 3.19 3.93
N ILE A 171 0.23 3.11 5.20
CA ILE A 171 0.04 4.30 6.04
C ILE A 171 1.39 4.98 6.32
N LEU A 172 2.45 4.19 6.56
CA LEU A 172 3.77 4.73 6.86
C LEU A 172 4.39 5.40 5.63
N LEU A 173 4.27 4.80 4.44
CA LEU A 173 4.69 5.41 3.18
C LEU A 173 3.93 6.71 2.89
N LEU A 174 2.60 6.72 3.11
CA LEU A 174 1.82 7.96 3.01
C LEU A 174 2.31 9.01 4.01
N ALA A 175 2.60 8.62 5.25
CA ALA A 175 3.03 9.57 6.25
C ALA A 175 4.40 10.16 5.92
N PHE A 176 5.32 9.39 5.33
CA PHE A 176 6.59 9.92 4.85
C PHE A 176 6.45 10.88 3.67
N ASP A 177 5.56 10.58 2.71
CA ASP A 177 5.21 11.49 1.60
C ASP A 177 4.73 12.85 2.14
N MET A 178 3.80 12.82 3.10
CA MET A 178 3.22 14.03 3.68
C MET A 178 4.15 14.77 4.67
N ASP A 179 5.17 14.09 5.23
CA ASP A 179 6.19 14.65 6.13
C ASP A 179 7.47 15.04 5.37
N GLU A 180 7.44 15.01 4.02
CA GLU A 180 8.54 15.36 3.11
C GLU A 180 9.83 14.53 3.30
N ARG A 181 9.69 13.24 3.64
CA ARG A 181 10.80 12.31 3.94
C ARG A 181 10.92 11.20 2.90
N ALA A 182 11.17 11.57 1.66
CA ALA A 182 11.26 10.64 0.53
C ALA A 182 12.36 9.57 0.71
N ASP A 183 13.51 9.92 1.31
CA ASP A 183 14.63 8.99 1.50
C ASP A 183 14.28 7.83 2.47
N GLU A 184 13.50 8.13 3.51
CA GLU A 184 13.04 7.10 4.45
C GLU A 184 11.93 6.24 3.84
N ALA A 185 11.09 6.83 3.00
CA ALA A 185 10.11 6.07 2.23
C ALA A 185 10.78 5.11 1.26
N GLU A 186 11.84 5.54 0.57
CA GLU A 186 12.64 4.69 -0.31
C GLU A 186 13.31 3.55 0.45
N SER A 187 13.90 3.85 1.61
CA SER A 187 14.49 2.83 2.48
C SER A 187 13.46 1.78 2.91
N LEU A 188 12.25 2.23 3.30
CA LEU A 188 11.15 1.34 3.64
C LEU A 188 10.67 0.52 2.43
N TRP A 189 10.57 1.14 1.26
CA TRP A 189 10.16 0.50 0.01
C TRP A 189 11.13 -0.61 -0.39
N ASN A 190 12.43 -0.34 -0.35
CA ASN A 190 13.46 -1.32 -0.61
C ASN A 190 13.35 -2.50 0.36
N MET A 191 13.14 -2.25 1.65
CA MET A 191 12.89 -3.34 2.61
C MET A 191 11.67 -4.18 2.20
N ILE A 192 10.55 -3.55 1.84
CA ILE A 192 9.33 -4.27 1.41
C ILE A 192 9.61 -5.15 0.18
N LEU A 193 10.33 -4.64 -0.82
CA LEU A 193 10.69 -5.39 -2.04
C LEU A 193 11.51 -6.65 -1.73
N HIS A 194 12.50 -6.53 -0.84
CA HIS A 194 13.40 -7.65 -0.50
C HIS A 194 12.71 -8.66 0.43
N THR A 195 11.85 -8.21 1.34
CA THR A 195 11.17 -9.11 2.29
C THR A 195 9.94 -9.78 1.67
N HIS A 196 9.19 -9.08 0.82
CA HIS A 196 7.88 -9.52 0.31
C HIS A 196 7.87 -9.77 -1.21
N THR A 197 8.96 -10.32 -1.75
CA THR A 197 9.23 -10.42 -3.21
C THR A 197 8.13 -11.13 -4.02
N ARG A 198 7.33 -12.03 -3.40
CA ARG A 198 6.32 -12.82 -4.12
C ARG A 198 4.95 -12.17 -4.27
N SER A 199 4.59 -11.19 -3.44
CA SER A 199 3.24 -10.61 -3.49
C SER A 199 3.17 -9.24 -2.83
N ILE A 200 3.49 -8.20 -3.61
CA ILE A 200 3.28 -6.82 -3.21
C ILE A 200 1.94 -6.34 -3.79
N PRO A 201 1.01 -5.87 -2.94
CA PRO A 201 -0.25 -5.31 -3.41
C PRO A 201 -0.06 -4.14 -4.38
N ARG A 202 -0.87 -4.12 -5.45
CA ARG A 202 -0.97 -3.01 -6.41
C ARG A 202 -1.04 -1.62 -5.75
N ARG A 203 -1.73 -1.52 -4.62
CA ARG A 203 -1.88 -0.26 -3.87
C ARG A 203 -0.55 0.29 -3.35
N LEU A 204 0.41 -0.56 -2.95
CA LEU A 204 1.71 -0.10 -2.50
C LEU A 204 2.57 0.43 -3.65
N PHE A 205 2.49 -0.19 -4.83
CA PHE A 205 3.11 0.39 -6.03
C PHE A 205 2.50 1.74 -6.38
N ALA A 206 1.17 1.84 -6.40
CA ALA A 206 0.47 3.10 -6.65
C ALA A 206 0.88 4.19 -5.63
N ARG A 207 1.06 3.80 -4.36
CA ARG A 207 1.58 4.68 -3.30
C ARG A 207 2.96 5.22 -3.64
N MET A 208 3.89 4.36 -4.02
CA MET A 208 5.26 4.78 -4.36
C MET A 208 5.31 5.65 -5.61
N ILE A 209 4.53 5.31 -6.64
CA ILE A 209 4.39 6.16 -7.84
C ILE A 209 3.86 7.54 -7.47
N ALA A 210 2.85 7.61 -6.60
CA ALA A 210 2.29 8.88 -6.15
C ALA A 210 3.32 9.71 -5.37
N LEU A 211 4.05 9.08 -4.44
CA LEU A 211 5.09 9.70 -3.62
C LEU A 211 6.22 10.25 -4.51
N TYR A 212 6.82 9.44 -5.37
CA TYR A 212 7.91 9.90 -6.23
C TYR A 212 7.46 10.98 -7.22
N ALA A 213 6.24 10.88 -7.75
CA ALA A 213 5.69 11.91 -8.63
C ALA A 213 5.37 13.23 -7.88
N HIS A 214 5.11 13.18 -6.57
CA HIS A 214 4.89 14.36 -5.74
C HIS A 214 6.20 15.10 -5.44
N HIS A 215 7.31 14.37 -5.32
CA HIS A 215 8.65 14.92 -5.10
C HIS A 215 9.46 15.13 -6.40
N ASP A 216 8.82 15.13 -7.57
CA ASP A 216 9.46 15.29 -8.89
C ASP A 216 10.59 14.28 -9.21
N LEU A 217 10.55 13.10 -8.59
CA LEU A 217 11.51 12.01 -8.79
C LEU A 217 11.08 11.10 -9.97
N TYR A 218 11.03 11.68 -11.18
CA TYR A 218 10.46 11.03 -12.37
C TYR A 218 11.19 9.76 -12.80
N ASP A 219 12.52 9.69 -12.64
CA ASP A 219 13.28 8.47 -12.94
C ASP A 219 12.81 7.30 -12.06
N LYS A 220 12.62 7.56 -10.76
CA LYS A 220 12.15 6.55 -9.81
C LYS A 220 10.70 6.15 -10.05
N VAL A 221 9.85 7.05 -10.57
CA VAL A 221 8.50 6.69 -11.03
C VAL A 221 8.56 5.62 -12.13
N ILE A 222 9.47 5.78 -13.09
CA ILE A 222 9.66 4.79 -14.17
C ILE A 222 10.22 3.49 -13.61
N GLU A 223 11.17 3.54 -12.67
CA GLU A 223 11.72 2.33 -12.03
C GLU A 223 10.64 1.51 -11.32
N VAL A 224 9.81 2.15 -10.49
CA VAL A 224 8.71 1.46 -9.79
C VAL A 224 7.70 0.88 -10.80
N PHE A 225 7.40 1.60 -11.87
CA PHE A 225 6.53 1.09 -12.94
C PHE A 225 7.15 -0.10 -13.68
N ALA A 226 8.46 -0.12 -13.86
CA ALA A 226 9.17 -1.26 -14.43
C ALA A 226 9.03 -2.51 -13.56
N ASP A 227 9.23 -2.36 -12.25
CA ASP A 227 9.06 -3.43 -11.28
C ASP A 227 7.59 -3.95 -11.29
N MET A 228 6.60 -3.07 -11.45
CA MET A 228 5.19 -3.47 -11.62
C MET A 228 4.98 -4.37 -12.85
N GLU A 229 5.53 -3.98 -14.00
CA GLU A 229 5.40 -4.75 -15.25
C GLU A 229 6.13 -6.09 -15.17
N GLU A 230 7.30 -6.14 -14.52
CA GLU A 230 8.05 -7.37 -14.27
C GLU A 230 7.24 -8.34 -13.41
N LEU A 231 6.58 -7.82 -12.36
CA LEU A 231 5.71 -8.58 -11.47
C LEU A 231 4.29 -8.81 -12.03
N LYS A 232 4.03 -8.39 -13.29
CA LYS A 232 2.74 -8.49 -13.97
C LYS A 232 1.57 -7.84 -13.20
N VAL A 233 1.86 -6.78 -12.44
CA VAL A 233 0.87 -5.98 -11.73
C VAL A 233 0.45 -4.81 -12.63
N SER A 234 -0.82 -4.79 -13.04
CA SER A 234 -1.33 -3.69 -13.87
C SER A 234 -1.49 -2.39 -13.05
N PRO A 235 -0.98 -1.24 -13.52
CA PRO A 235 -1.19 0.05 -12.86
C PRO A 235 -2.67 0.42 -12.78
N ASP A 236 -3.04 1.27 -11.84
CA ASP A 236 -4.32 1.98 -11.90
C ASP A 236 -4.23 3.20 -12.81
N GLU A 237 -5.40 3.76 -13.08
CA GLU A 237 -5.53 4.87 -14.02
C GLU A 237 -4.72 6.09 -13.56
N ASP A 238 -4.67 6.33 -12.25
CA ASP A 238 -3.90 7.43 -11.69
C ASP A 238 -2.40 7.18 -11.80
N SER A 239 -1.94 5.97 -11.45
CA SER A 239 -0.55 5.55 -11.61
C SER A 239 -0.11 5.64 -13.07
N ALA A 240 -0.95 5.18 -14.00
CA ALA A 240 -0.66 5.26 -15.44
C ALA A 240 -0.53 6.72 -15.91
N ARG A 241 -1.37 7.64 -15.42
CA ARG A 241 -1.22 9.08 -15.71
C ARG A 241 0.07 9.65 -15.15
N ARG A 242 0.43 9.31 -13.91
CA ARG A 242 1.68 9.77 -13.27
C ARG A 242 2.92 9.26 -14.00
N VAL A 243 2.90 8.00 -14.44
CA VAL A 243 3.95 7.41 -15.27
C VAL A 243 4.03 8.09 -16.63
N ALA A 244 2.89 8.35 -17.28
CA ALA A 244 2.86 9.10 -18.54
C ALA A 244 3.42 10.53 -18.38
N ARG A 245 3.13 11.21 -17.26
CA ARG A 245 3.74 12.49 -16.92
C ARG A 245 5.26 12.34 -16.74
N ALA A 246 5.73 11.35 -15.99
CA ALA A 246 7.16 11.11 -15.81
C ALA A 246 7.90 10.91 -17.14
N PHE A 247 7.32 10.16 -18.09
CA PHE A 247 7.89 10.03 -19.43
C PHE A 247 7.96 11.36 -20.19
N ARG A 248 6.95 12.22 -20.05
CA ARG A 248 6.96 13.56 -20.65
C ARG A 248 8.09 14.42 -20.09
N GLU A 249 8.23 14.49 -18.77
CA GLU A 249 9.27 15.29 -18.11
C GLU A 249 10.69 14.79 -18.45
N LEU A 250 10.82 13.51 -18.79
CA LEU A 250 12.08 12.89 -19.25
C LEU A 250 12.24 12.92 -20.78
N ASN A 251 11.41 13.68 -21.51
CA ASN A 251 11.43 13.83 -22.97
C ASN A 251 11.27 12.51 -23.75
N GLN A 252 10.54 11.54 -23.19
CA GLN A 252 10.25 10.25 -23.80
C GLN A 252 8.79 10.18 -24.29
N GLU A 253 8.45 11.04 -25.23
CA GLU A 253 7.06 11.23 -25.68
C GLU A 253 6.45 9.97 -26.31
N GLU A 254 7.23 9.17 -27.04
CA GLU A 254 6.76 7.91 -27.60
C GLU A 254 6.36 6.91 -26.51
N ASN A 255 7.13 6.83 -25.42
CA ASN A 255 6.79 5.97 -24.28
C ASN A 255 5.53 6.47 -23.57
N ARG A 256 5.36 7.79 -23.42
CA ARG A 256 4.13 8.39 -22.91
C ARG A 256 2.91 7.94 -23.73
N LYS A 257 2.94 8.09 -25.06
CA LYS A 257 1.84 7.68 -25.94
C LYS A 257 1.50 6.20 -25.77
N LEU A 258 2.51 5.33 -25.64
CA LEU A 258 2.31 3.91 -25.41
C LEU A 258 1.59 3.61 -24.09
N ILE A 259 2.00 4.25 -22.99
CA ILE A 259 1.34 4.08 -21.68
C ILE A 259 -0.11 4.55 -21.73
N LEU A 260 -0.37 5.72 -22.31
CA LEU A 260 -1.72 6.26 -22.44
C LEU A 260 -2.61 5.32 -23.24
N ARG A 261 -2.14 4.80 -24.38
CA ARG A 261 -2.89 3.85 -25.21
C ARG A 261 -3.15 2.51 -24.50
N ARG A 262 -2.16 2.00 -23.76
CA ARG A 262 -2.24 0.65 -23.16
C ARG A 262 -3.09 0.61 -21.88
N TYR A 263 -2.97 1.61 -21.01
CA TYR A 263 -3.57 1.56 -19.66
C TYR A 263 -4.72 2.54 -19.45
N LEU A 264 -4.85 3.58 -20.27
CA LEU A 264 -5.99 4.48 -20.18
C LEU A 264 -7.03 4.09 -21.22
N SER A 265 -8.23 3.76 -20.77
CA SER A 265 -9.37 3.54 -21.66
C SER A 265 -9.71 4.83 -22.38
N GLU A 266 -10.08 4.73 -23.67
CA GLU A 266 -10.59 5.86 -24.46
C GLU A 266 -11.85 6.48 -23.84
N TYR A 267 -12.52 5.79 -22.93
CA TYR A 267 -13.72 6.26 -22.26
C TYR A 267 -13.52 6.31 -20.74
N LYS A 268 -14.17 7.27 -20.09
CA LYS A 268 -14.36 7.28 -18.65
C LYS A 268 -15.83 7.26 -18.32
N TYR A 269 -16.16 6.68 -17.18
CA TYR A 269 -17.50 6.80 -16.62
C TYR A 269 -17.51 7.95 -15.64
N ILE A 270 -18.46 8.85 -15.82
CA ILE A 270 -18.74 9.92 -14.86
C ILE A 270 -20.15 9.71 -14.32
N TYR A 271 -20.36 10.12 -13.08
CA TYR A 271 -21.70 10.23 -12.52
C TYR A 271 -22.19 11.64 -12.77
N PHE A 272 -23.28 11.75 -13.53
CA PHE A 272 -23.95 13.01 -13.82
C PHE A 272 -25.42 12.85 -13.45
N ASN A 273 -25.92 13.70 -12.57
CA ASN A 273 -27.31 13.64 -12.07
C ASN A 273 -27.75 12.27 -11.53
N GLY A 274 -26.83 11.52 -10.90
CA GLY A 274 -27.10 10.18 -10.37
C GLY A 274 -27.08 9.06 -11.42
N GLU A 275 -26.89 9.39 -12.70
CA GLU A 275 -26.72 8.42 -13.78
C GLU A 275 -25.24 8.23 -14.14
N ARG A 276 -24.88 7.00 -14.53
CA ARG A 276 -23.52 6.67 -14.95
C ARG A 276 -23.39 6.86 -16.46
N VAL A 277 -22.78 7.96 -16.88
CA VAL A 277 -22.60 8.32 -18.29
C VAL A 277 -21.19 7.94 -18.75
N ARG A 278 -21.09 7.31 -19.93
CA ARG A 278 -19.81 7.00 -20.58
C ARG A 278 -19.40 8.19 -21.46
N VAL A 279 -18.26 8.79 -21.16
CA VAL A 279 -17.73 9.96 -21.87
C VAL A 279 -16.40 9.61 -22.52
N LYS A 280 -16.23 10.00 -23.78
CA LYS A 280 -14.98 9.84 -24.50
C LYS A 280 -13.91 10.77 -23.90
N ARG A 281 -12.69 10.26 -23.71
CA ARG A 281 -11.53 11.05 -23.30
C ARG A 281 -10.96 11.71 -24.54
N TYR A 282 -10.84 13.02 -24.49
CA TYR A 282 -9.98 13.74 -25.43
C TYR A 282 -8.58 13.75 -24.83
N PHE A 283 -7.66 13.02 -25.46
CA PHE A 283 -6.24 13.21 -25.22
C PHE A 283 -5.88 14.49 -25.97
N SER A 284 -5.72 15.61 -25.27
CA SER A 284 -5.12 16.78 -25.90
C SER A 284 -3.68 16.41 -26.22
N GLU A 285 -3.37 16.30 -27.51
CA GLU A 285 -2.00 16.07 -27.99
C GLU A 285 -1.09 17.30 -27.75
N ASP A 286 -1.66 18.42 -27.27
CA ASP A 286 -1.00 19.74 -27.19
C ASP A 286 -0.97 20.37 -25.78
N SER A 287 -0.65 19.65 -24.70
CA SER A 287 -0.39 20.26 -23.37
C SER A 287 0.64 19.54 -22.50
#